data_AF-A0A2V9K899-F1
#
_entry.id   AF-A0A2V9K899-F1
#
_cell.length_a   1.000
_cell.length_b   1.000
_cell.length_c   1.000
_cell.angle_alpha   90.00
_cell.angle_beta   90.00
_cell.angle_gamma   90.00
#
_symmetry.space_group_name_H-M   'P 1'
#
loop_
_entity.id
_entity.type
_entity.pdbx_description
1 polymer ?
#
loop_
_entity_poly.entity_id
_entity_poly.type
_entity_poly.pdbx_seq_one_letter_code
_entity_poly.pdbx_strand_id
1 'polypeptide(L)' 'MPKEEAIEVVGTVVETLPNAMFRVELDNKHMVLAHISGKMRKNFI' A
#
# COMPACT_ATOMS: atom_id res chain seq x y z
N MET A 1 -16.21 -3.50 18.74
CA MET A 1 -16.48 -2.71 17.53
C MET A 1 -16.10 -3.57 16.35
N PRO A 2 -17.03 -3.88 15.43
CA PRO A 2 -16.71 -4.68 14.26
C PRO A 2 -15.64 -3.92 13.48
N LYS A 3 -14.47 -4.54 13.29
CA LYS A 3 -13.45 -3.98 12.41
C LYS A 3 -14.06 -3.98 11.02
N GLU A 4 -14.29 -2.81 10.45
CA GLU A 4 -14.65 -2.70 9.04
C GLU A 4 -13.62 -3.50 8.24
N GLU A 5 -14.12 -4.35 7.36
CA GLU A 5 -13.28 -5.18 6.50
C GLU A 5 -12.47 -4.25 5.60
N ALA A 6 -11.15 -4.46 5.59
CA ALA A 6 -10.29 -3.72 4.71
C ALA A 6 -10.61 -4.11 3.26
N ILE A 7 -10.77 -3.11 2.39
CA ILE A 7 -10.98 -3.35 0.97
C ILE A 7 -9.62 -3.71 0.37
N GLU A 8 -9.49 -4.95 -0.09
CA GLU A 8 -8.30 -5.41 -0.80
C GLU A 8 -8.37 -4.97 -2.25
N VAL A 9 -7.35 -4.22 -2.67
CA VAL A 9 -7.27 -3.69 -4.03
C VAL A 9 -5.88 -3.95 -4.58
N VAL A 10 -5.83 -4.32 -5.86
CA VAL A 10 -4.58 -4.49 -6.60
C VAL A 10 -4.20 -3.15 -7.23
N GLY A 11 -2.92 -2.81 -7.16
CA GLY A 11 -2.39 -1.60 -7.79
C GLY A 11 -0.91 -1.78 -8.10
N THR A 12 -0.40 -0.94 -8.98
CA THR A 12 1.00 -0.96 -9.44
C THR A 12 1.80 0.11 -8.72
N VAL A 13 2.96 -0.24 -8.17
CA VAL A 13 3.87 0.74 -7.56
C VAL A 13 4.53 1.55 -8.67
N VAL A 14 4.32 2.86 -8.67
CA VAL A 14 4.87 3.79 -9.69
C VAL A 14 6.14 4.46 -9.17
N GLU A 15 6.17 4.88 -7.91
CA GLU A 15 7.31 5.57 -7.30
C GLU A 15 7.57 5.10 -5.87
N THR A 16 8.85 5.04 -5.49
CA THR A 16 9.29 4.79 -4.12
C THR A 16 9.62 6.13 -3.43
N LEU A 17 9.06 6.34 -2.25
CA LEU A 17 9.25 7.56 -1.47
C LEU A 17 10.08 7.29 -0.21
N PRO A 18 10.83 8.28 0.30
CA PRO A 18 11.47 8.18 1.60
C PRO A 18 10.44 7.88 2.71
N ASN A 19 10.87 7.18 3.77
CA ASN A 19 10.04 6.63 4.87
C ASN A 19 9.26 5.34 4.54
N ALA A 20 9.64 4.62 3.49
CA ALA A 20 8.99 3.38 3.06
C ALA A 20 7.48 3.59 2.76
N MET A 21 7.20 4.73 2.13
CA MET A 21 5.95 5.01 1.45
C MET A 21 6.11 4.74 -0.04
N PHE A 22 5.02 4.36 -0.69
CA PHE A 22 5.00 3.98 -2.09
C PHE A 22 3.82 4.69 -2.74
N ARG A 23 4.07 5.32 -3.89
CA ARG A 23 2.98 5.81 -4.73
C ARG A 23 2.48 4.62 -5.54
N VAL A 24 1.23 4.23 -5.31
CA VAL A 24 0.57 3.12 -6.00
C VAL A 24 -0.51 3.70 -6.89
N GLU A 25 -0.50 3.32 -8.16
CA GLU A 25 -1.58 3.61 -9.09
C GLU A 25 -2.52 2.41 -9.14
N LEU A 26 -3.79 2.65 -8.86
CA LEU A 26 -4.85 1.67 -9.01
C LEU A 26 -5.28 1.62 -10.48
N ASP A 27 -5.86 0.49 -10.89
CA ASP A 27 -6.44 0.30 -12.23
C ASP A 27 -7.48 1.38 -12.60
N ASN A 28 -8.05 2.01 -11.58
CA ASN A 28 -9.03 3.10 -11.68
C ASN A 28 -8.37 4.46 -12.02
N LYS A 29 -7.06 4.49 -12.34
CA LYS A 29 -6.22 5.70 -12.55
C LYS A 29 -6.12 6.61 -11.32
N HIS A 30 -6.43 6.08 -10.14
CA HIS A 30 -6.27 6.80 -8.89
C HIS A 30 -4.89 6.53 -8.31
N MET A 31 -4.17 7.59 -7.98
CA MET A 31 -2.90 7.48 -7.25
C MET A 31 -3.16 7.52 -5.76
N VAL A 32 -2.68 6.53 -5.03
CA VAL A 32 -2.73 6.48 -3.57
C VAL A 32 -1.33 6.37 -2.99
N LEU A 33 -1.19 6.85 -1.76
CA LEU A 33 0.01 6.64 -0.96
C LEU A 33 -0.20 5.39 -0.10
N ALA A 34 0.59 4.35 -0.37
CA ALA A 34 0.61 3.12 0.40
C ALA A 34 1.86 3.05 1.28
N HIS A 35 1.78 2.31 2.37
CA HIS A 35 2.93 1.95 3.19
C HIS A 35 2.96 0.43 3.34
N ILE A 36 4.17 -0.12 3.46
CA ILE A 36 4.33 -1.55 3.74
C ILE A 36 3.78 -1.90 5.13
N SER A 37 3.00 -2.99 5.18
CA SER A 37 2.49 -3.53 6.44
C SER A 37 3.63 -3.86 7.40
N GLY A 38 3.41 -3.63 8.69
CA GLY A 38 4.39 -3.91 9.73
C GLY A 38 4.85 -5.38 9.76
N LYS A 39 4.02 -6.32 9.27
CA LYS A 39 4.43 -7.71 9.09
C LYS A 39 5.46 -7.89 7.98
N MET A 40 5.31 -7.21 6.84
CA MET A 40 6.29 -7.23 5.75
C MET A 40 7.61 -6.57 6.16
N ARG A 41 7.54 -5.45 6.91
CA ARG A 41 8.74 -4.79 7.47
C ARG A 41 9.59 -5.74 8.33
N LYS A 42 8.97 -6.60 9.14
CA LYS A 42 9.67 -7.55 10.01
C LYS A 42 10.27 -8.74 9.25
N ASN A 43 9.70 -9.08 8.10
CA ASN A 43 10.16 -10.20 7.27
C ASN A 43 11.25 -9.80 6.26
N PHE A 44 11.71 -8.54 6.26
CA PHE A 44 12.75 -8.01 5.37
C PHE A 44 12.56 -8.43 3.90
N ILE A 45 11.33 -8.28 3.39
CA ILE A 45 11.00 -8.46 1.97
C ILE A 45 11.20 -7.13 1.25
#